data_AF-A0A834ICZ7-F1
#
_entry.id   AF-A0A834ICZ7-F1
#
_cell.length_a   1.000
_cell.length_b   1.000
_cell.length_c   1.000
_cell.angle_alpha   90.00
_cell.angle_beta   90.00
_cell.angle_gamma   90.00
#
_symmetry.space_group_name_H-M   'P 1'
#
loop_
_entity.id
_entity.type
_entity.pdbx_description
1 polymer ?
#
loop_
_entity_poly.entity_id
_entity_poly.type
_entity_poly.pdbx_seq_one_letter_code
_entity_poly.pdbx_strand_id
1 'polypeptide(L)'
;MSFAKWKSDLLQNTLIISDKPSCKRIIDIINNKKKHLLNQPVENSNQSPYAINKLVIGIDCEGVNLGIRGKLTLIQMAFEDEIYIFDVLKYPNVIDFGLRKILEDKDIVKVIHSCDNDILAIYDKFKIILKNVFDIQLAHNILMKQINGVRQRPEGLNTILDYYGIPKNLLKDKIKDIYKKDQKYWAKRPLTEEMMLYAAADVKSLTDPRLYKKMIHELSAKNIKLLARLCLKKTLVQNRNGKRNRPVKQHYHKFQESQSYRNDGYHQRNRSHHGRRFF
;
A
#
# COMPACT_ATOMS: atom_id res chain seq x y z
N MET A 1 16.81 -8.42 21.33
CA MET A 1 16.19 -9.71 20.94
C MET A 1 17.23 -10.53 20.18
N SER A 2 17.38 -11.83 20.46
CA SER A 2 18.33 -12.68 19.71
C SER A 2 17.79 -13.02 18.31
N PHE A 3 18.68 -13.36 17.37
CA PHE A 3 18.28 -13.77 16.02
C PHE A 3 17.40 -15.04 16.04
N ALA A 4 17.70 -16.00 16.91
CA ALA A 4 16.91 -17.22 17.08
C ALA A 4 15.47 -16.91 17.56
N LYS A 5 15.33 -15.99 18.52
CA LYS A 5 14.01 -15.55 19.00
C LYS A 5 13.25 -14.80 17.90
N TRP A 6 13.91 -13.86 17.22
CA TRP A 6 13.31 -13.14 16.07
C TRP A 6 12.75 -14.11 15.02
N LYS A 7 13.55 -15.11 14.65
CA LYS A 7 13.18 -16.16 13.69
C LYS A 7 11.97 -16.95 14.18
N SER A 8 12.00 -17.44 15.42
CA SER A 8 10.91 -18.22 16.02
C SER A 8 9.61 -17.43 16.06
N ASP A 9 9.66 -16.20 16.59
CA ASP A 9 8.50 -15.32 16.71
C ASP A 9 7.91 -14.99 15.33
N LEU A 10 8.74 -14.83 14.30
CA LEU A 10 8.26 -14.53 12.96
C LEU A 10 7.56 -15.74 12.31
N LEU A 11 8.17 -16.92 12.39
CA LEU A 11 7.61 -18.14 11.80
C LEU A 11 6.31 -18.58 12.50
N GLN A 12 6.22 -18.45 13.82
CA GLN A 12 5.01 -18.80 14.57
C GLN A 12 3.80 -17.96 14.16
N ASN A 13 4.02 -16.72 13.74
CA ASN A 13 2.97 -15.80 13.30
C ASN A 13 2.83 -15.76 11.76
N THR A 14 3.45 -16.69 11.03
CA THR A 14 3.42 -16.72 9.56
C THR A 14 2.66 -17.94 9.05
N LEU A 15 1.64 -17.69 8.23
CA LEU A 15 0.82 -18.72 7.59
C LEU A 15 0.97 -18.66 6.06
N ILE A 16 1.29 -19.80 5.45
CA ILE A 16 1.29 -19.93 3.98
C ILE A 16 -0.12 -20.28 3.53
N ILE A 17 -0.68 -19.45 2.65
CA ILE A 17 -2.04 -19.65 2.14
C ILE A 17 -1.97 -20.39 0.82
N SER A 18 -2.49 -21.62 0.82
CA SER A 18 -2.39 -22.55 -0.30
C SER A 18 -3.72 -23.19 -0.71
N ASP A 19 -4.79 -22.96 0.07
CA ASP A 19 -6.08 -23.58 -0.13
C ASP A 19 -7.23 -22.58 0.11
N LYS A 20 -8.42 -22.93 -0.42
CA LYS A 20 -9.63 -22.11 -0.35
C LYS A 20 -10.15 -21.94 1.09
N PRO A 21 -10.29 -22.99 1.93
CA PRO A 21 -10.69 -22.83 3.32
C PRO A 21 -9.83 -21.85 4.13
N SER A 22 -8.51 -22.00 4.08
CA SER A 22 -7.57 -21.15 4.80
C SER A 22 -7.65 -19.70 4.32
N CYS A 23 -7.70 -19.49 2.99
CA CYS A 23 -7.87 -18.17 2.42
C CYS A 23 -9.17 -17.52 2.91
N LYS A 24 -10.33 -18.19 2.74
CA LYS A 24 -11.63 -17.65 3.16
C LYS A 24 -11.67 -17.29 4.64
N ARG A 25 -11.14 -18.15 5.52
CA ARG A 25 -11.08 -17.90 6.97
C ARG A 25 -10.43 -16.56 7.28
N ILE A 26 -9.29 -16.25 6.66
CA ILE A 26 -8.56 -15.00 6.89
C ILE A 26 -9.31 -13.81 6.32
N ILE A 27 -9.89 -13.95 5.13
CA ILE A 27 -10.72 -12.90 4.51
C ILE A 27 -11.93 -12.56 5.40
N ASP A 28 -12.55 -13.57 6.01
CA ASP A 28 -13.69 -13.39 6.91
C ASP A 28 -13.26 -12.68 8.21
N ILE A 29 -12.12 -13.07 8.80
CA ILE A 29 -11.54 -12.38 9.97
C ILE A 29 -11.32 -10.89 9.68
N ILE A 30 -10.68 -10.56 8.56
CA ILE A 30 -10.40 -9.16 8.17
C ILE A 30 -11.71 -8.40 7.94
N ASN A 31 -12.68 -9.00 7.25
CA ASN A 31 -13.97 -8.34 6.99
C ASN A 31 -14.79 -8.11 8.26
N ASN A 32 -14.77 -9.05 9.21
CA ASN A 32 -15.43 -8.91 10.49
C ASN A 32 -14.80 -7.77 11.30
N LYS A 33 -13.46 -7.68 11.35
CA LYS A 33 -12.76 -6.57 12.00
C LYS A 33 -13.11 -5.23 11.33
N LYS A 34 -13.09 -5.17 10.00
CA LYS A 34 -13.48 -3.97 9.24
C LYS A 34 -14.90 -3.52 9.58
N LYS A 35 -15.87 -4.45 9.59
CA LYS A 35 -17.26 -4.16 9.94
C LYS A 35 -17.38 -3.61 11.36
N HIS A 36 -16.67 -4.21 12.30
CA HIS A 36 -16.63 -3.70 13.68
C HIS A 36 -16.09 -2.27 13.75
N LEU A 37 -14.97 -1.97 13.09
CA LEU A 37 -14.39 -0.62 13.05
C LEU A 37 -15.30 0.42 12.39
N LEU A 38 -16.02 0.05 11.32
CA LEU A 38 -16.96 0.93 10.63
C LEU A 38 -18.20 1.27 11.45
N ASN A 39 -18.57 0.42 12.41
CA ASN A 39 -19.73 0.61 13.27
C ASN A 39 -19.41 1.41 14.55
N GLN A 40 -18.14 1.72 14.81
CA GLN A 40 -17.78 2.53 15.98
C GLN A 40 -18.03 4.02 15.72
N PRO A 41 -18.57 4.76 16.71
CA PRO A 41 -18.73 6.20 16.60
C PRO A 41 -17.35 6.86 16.43
N VAL A 42 -17.22 7.71 15.43
CA VAL A 42 -15.98 8.42 15.13
C VAL A 42 -16.12 9.86 15.61
N GLU A 43 -15.54 10.17 16.77
CA GLU A 43 -15.39 11.56 17.21
C GLU A 43 -14.48 12.28 16.20
N ASN A 44 -15.02 13.28 15.52
CA ASN A 44 -14.39 14.01 14.41
C ASN A 44 -14.10 13.15 13.18
N SER A 45 -15.12 12.95 12.35
CA SER A 45 -15.03 12.31 11.03
C SER A 45 -14.29 13.18 10.02
N ASN A 46 -12.98 13.35 10.22
CA ASN A 46 -12.11 13.73 9.10
C ASN A 46 -12.28 12.66 8.03
N GLN A 47 -12.91 12.99 6.89
CA GLN A 47 -13.17 12.08 5.75
C GLN A 47 -11.87 11.68 5.01
N SER A 48 -10.73 11.70 5.71
CA SER A 48 -9.44 11.26 5.19
C SER A 48 -9.52 9.78 4.80
N PRO A 49 -9.00 9.38 3.63
CA PRO A 49 -8.89 7.97 3.28
C PRO A 49 -7.97 7.19 4.24
N TYR A 50 -7.14 7.90 5.00
CA TYR A 50 -6.19 7.39 5.97
C TYR A 50 -6.56 7.75 7.43
N ALA A 51 -7.86 7.85 7.74
CA ALA A 51 -8.29 8.05 9.11
C ALA A 51 -7.74 6.93 10.03
N ILE A 52 -7.45 7.26 11.28
CA ILE A 52 -6.78 6.35 12.23
C ILE A 52 -7.63 5.14 12.63
N ASN A 53 -8.94 5.22 12.44
CA ASN A 53 -9.91 4.16 12.68
C ASN A 53 -10.10 3.23 11.46
N LYS A 54 -9.44 3.50 10.32
CA LYS A 54 -9.48 2.58 9.19
C LYS A 54 -8.74 1.29 9.52
N LEU A 55 -9.23 0.18 8.97
CA LEU A 55 -8.49 -1.07 9.01
C LEU A 55 -7.22 -0.93 8.14
N VAL A 56 -6.10 -1.38 8.68
CA VAL A 56 -4.78 -1.30 8.02
C VAL A 56 -4.25 -2.71 7.80
N ILE A 57 -3.72 -2.95 6.60
CA ILE A 57 -2.89 -4.11 6.30
C ILE A 57 -1.55 -3.64 5.73
N GLY A 58 -0.48 -4.36 6.04
CA GLY A 58 0.82 -4.22 5.37
C GLY A 58 0.88 -5.16 4.19
N ILE A 59 1.35 -4.72 3.03
CA ILE A 59 1.54 -5.59 1.86
C ILE A 59 2.89 -5.36 1.20
N ASP A 60 3.43 -6.42 0.61
CA ASP A 60 4.62 -6.42 -0.24
C ASP A 60 4.46 -7.52 -1.30
N CYS A 61 5.35 -7.54 -2.31
CA CYS A 61 5.39 -8.61 -3.29
C CYS A 61 6.81 -9.09 -3.57
N GLU A 62 6.92 -10.35 -3.96
CA GLU A 62 8.19 -10.89 -4.48
C GLU A 62 8.02 -11.52 -5.85
N GLY A 63 9.11 -11.53 -6.62
CA GLY A 63 9.09 -12.01 -7.99
C GLY A 63 10.42 -12.01 -8.71
N VAL A 64 10.39 -12.48 -9.96
CA VAL A 64 11.53 -12.42 -10.87
C VAL A 64 11.38 -11.15 -11.70
N ASN A 65 12.33 -10.22 -11.56
CA ASN A 65 12.30 -8.90 -12.22
C ASN A 65 10.95 -8.18 -12.01
N LEU A 66 10.49 -8.13 -10.76
CA LEU A 66 9.16 -7.66 -10.35
C LEU A 66 8.76 -6.34 -11.05
N GLY A 67 7.57 -6.33 -11.64
CA GLY A 67 7.02 -5.21 -12.41
C GLY A 67 6.24 -5.69 -13.63
N ILE A 68 5.99 -4.80 -14.60
CA ILE A 68 5.08 -5.03 -15.76
C ILE A 68 5.53 -6.12 -16.74
N ARG A 69 6.80 -6.55 -16.69
CA ARG A 69 7.34 -7.67 -17.50
C ARG A 69 7.96 -8.75 -16.64
N GLY A 70 7.83 -8.60 -15.32
CA GLY A 70 8.32 -9.54 -14.34
C GLY A 70 7.36 -10.68 -14.14
N LYS A 71 7.78 -11.62 -13.28
CA LYS A 71 6.91 -12.68 -12.79
C LYS A 71 6.64 -12.45 -11.32
N LEU A 72 5.41 -12.06 -10.99
CA LEU A 72 4.92 -12.03 -9.61
C LEU A 72 4.81 -13.47 -9.08
N THR A 73 5.46 -13.76 -7.96
CA THR A 73 5.49 -15.11 -7.38
C THR A 73 4.88 -15.18 -6.00
N LEU A 74 5.02 -14.15 -5.17
CA LEU A 74 4.42 -14.06 -3.84
C LEU A 74 3.70 -12.72 -3.66
N ILE A 75 2.62 -12.74 -2.90
CA ILE A 75 2.06 -11.55 -2.26
C ILE A 75 2.10 -11.81 -0.76
N GLN A 76 2.65 -10.88 0.02
CA GLN A 76 2.65 -10.96 1.48
C GLN A 76 1.65 -9.97 2.05
N MET A 77 1.02 -10.34 3.16
CA MET A 77 0.09 -9.48 3.88
C MET A 77 0.29 -9.62 5.38
N ALA A 78 0.61 -8.53 6.07
CA ALA A 78 0.52 -8.44 7.52
C ALA A 78 -0.83 -7.83 7.91
N PHE A 79 -1.48 -8.41 8.91
CA PHE A 79 -2.69 -7.86 9.51
C PHE A 79 -2.67 -8.18 11.01
N GLU A 80 -2.71 -7.12 11.83
CA GLU A 80 -2.42 -7.22 13.25
C GLU A 80 -1.05 -7.88 13.46
N ASP A 81 -0.95 -8.92 14.30
CA ASP A 81 0.29 -9.64 14.59
C ASP A 81 0.54 -10.83 13.64
N GLU A 82 -0.41 -11.14 12.77
CA GLU A 82 -0.38 -12.29 11.86
C GLU A 82 0.12 -11.90 10.46
N ILE A 83 0.82 -12.85 9.83
CA ILE A 83 1.43 -12.67 8.52
C ILE A 83 0.99 -13.79 7.60
N TYR A 84 0.57 -13.41 6.40
CA TYR A 84 0.06 -14.33 5.39
C TYR A 84 0.93 -14.26 4.14
N ILE A 85 1.45 -15.40 3.71
CA ILE A 85 2.20 -15.54 2.47
C ILE A 85 1.32 -16.25 1.45
N PHE A 86 0.91 -15.53 0.41
CA PHE A 86 0.17 -16.07 -0.72
C PHE A 86 1.15 -16.47 -1.82
N ASP A 87 1.36 -17.77 -1.99
CA ASP A 87 2.16 -18.30 -3.10
C ASP A 87 1.37 -18.26 -4.40
N VAL A 88 1.25 -17.06 -4.98
CA VAL A 88 0.48 -16.81 -6.20
C VAL A 88 1.14 -17.37 -7.47
N LEU A 89 2.35 -17.94 -7.36
CA LEU A 89 2.93 -18.76 -8.42
C LEU A 89 2.33 -20.17 -8.40
N LYS A 90 2.31 -20.83 -7.23
CA LYS A 90 1.82 -22.21 -7.10
C LYS A 90 0.30 -22.28 -7.00
N TYR A 91 -0.33 -21.30 -6.35
CA TYR A 91 -1.77 -21.26 -6.06
C TYR A 91 -2.39 -19.91 -6.48
N PRO A 92 -2.46 -19.59 -7.79
CA PRO A 92 -2.97 -18.31 -8.26
C PRO A 92 -4.47 -18.09 -7.92
N ASN A 93 -5.23 -19.16 -7.71
CA ASN A 93 -6.64 -19.16 -7.33
C ASN A 93 -6.95 -18.52 -5.97
N VAL A 94 -5.96 -18.35 -5.07
CA VAL A 94 -6.14 -17.60 -3.82
C VAL A 94 -6.62 -16.16 -4.05
N ILE A 95 -6.35 -15.60 -5.23
CA ILE A 95 -6.86 -14.31 -5.68
C ILE A 95 -8.39 -14.30 -5.70
N ASP A 96 -8.99 -15.33 -6.30
CA ASP A 96 -10.45 -15.42 -6.49
C ASP A 96 -11.16 -15.98 -5.25
N PHE A 97 -10.42 -16.57 -4.32
CA PHE A 97 -10.95 -17.01 -3.02
C PHE A 97 -11.22 -15.87 -2.05
N GLY A 98 -10.79 -14.65 -2.37
CA GLY A 98 -11.20 -13.43 -1.68
C GLY A 98 -10.11 -12.37 -1.57
N LEU A 99 -8.84 -12.71 -1.80
CA LEU A 99 -7.74 -11.75 -1.71
C LEU A 99 -7.95 -10.53 -2.63
N ARG A 100 -8.49 -10.73 -3.84
CA ARG A 100 -8.88 -9.62 -4.75
C ARG A 100 -9.76 -8.59 -4.03
N LYS A 101 -10.77 -9.05 -3.29
CA LYS A 101 -11.72 -8.15 -2.60
C LYS A 101 -11.01 -7.28 -1.57
N ILE A 102 -10.03 -7.81 -0.84
CA ILE A 102 -9.26 -7.06 0.15
C ILE A 102 -8.34 -6.03 -0.52
N LEU A 103 -7.64 -6.44 -1.58
CA LEU A 103 -6.74 -5.56 -2.34
C LEU A 103 -7.47 -4.39 -3.00
N GLU A 104 -8.68 -4.64 -3.53
CA GLU A 104 -9.53 -3.63 -4.19
C GLU A 104 -10.49 -2.88 -3.25
N ASP A 105 -10.45 -3.16 -1.95
CA ASP A 105 -11.29 -2.51 -0.95
C ASP A 105 -10.83 -1.07 -0.70
N LYS A 106 -11.73 -0.09 -0.81
CA LYS A 106 -11.39 1.32 -0.52
C LYS A 106 -11.35 1.63 0.98
N ASP A 107 -11.98 0.79 1.81
CA ASP A 107 -12.12 0.99 3.25
C ASP A 107 -11.03 0.27 4.06
N ILE A 108 -10.13 -0.44 3.38
CA ILE A 108 -8.91 -1.03 3.95
C ILE A 108 -7.71 -0.25 3.41
N VAL A 109 -6.87 0.28 4.30
CA VAL A 109 -5.62 0.95 3.93
C VAL A 109 -4.55 -0.11 3.66
N LYS A 110 -3.91 -0.06 2.48
CA LYS A 110 -2.76 -0.91 2.14
C LYS A 110 -1.48 -0.13 2.36
N VAL A 111 -0.82 -0.36 3.48
CA VAL A 111 0.50 0.20 3.78
C VAL A 111 1.55 -0.61 3.03
N ILE A 112 2.39 0.08 2.25
CA ILE A 112 3.38 -0.54 1.37
C ILE A 112 4.60 0.38 1.24
N HIS A 113 5.78 -0.17 1.02
CA HIS A 113 7.00 0.60 0.73
C HIS A 113 7.25 0.65 -0.78
N SER A 114 7.40 1.85 -1.35
CA SER A 114 7.87 2.02 -2.75
C SER A 114 7.08 1.20 -3.79
N CYS A 115 5.74 1.25 -3.70
CA CYS A 115 4.79 0.31 -4.31
C CYS A 115 4.71 0.21 -5.85
N ASP A 116 5.54 0.94 -6.61
CA ASP A 116 5.38 1.07 -8.06
C ASP A 116 5.47 -0.29 -8.78
N ASN A 117 6.44 -1.13 -8.41
CA ASN A 117 6.63 -2.44 -9.04
C ASN A 117 5.58 -3.45 -8.59
N ASP A 118 5.16 -3.41 -7.32
CA ASP A 118 4.11 -4.28 -6.76
C ASP A 118 2.79 -4.04 -7.47
N ILE A 119 2.38 -2.77 -7.58
CA ILE A 119 1.16 -2.38 -8.29
C ILE A 119 1.20 -2.86 -9.74
N LEU A 120 2.32 -2.63 -10.44
CA LEU A 120 2.45 -3.05 -11.84
C LEU A 120 2.41 -4.58 -11.98
N ALA A 121 3.07 -5.32 -11.09
CA ALA A 121 3.11 -6.77 -11.13
C ALA A 121 1.74 -7.40 -10.81
N ILE A 122 1.04 -6.88 -9.80
CA ILE A 122 -0.31 -7.30 -9.43
C ILE A 122 -1.30 -7.00 -10.57
N TYR A 123 -1.24 -5.80 -11.15
CA TYR A 123 -2.10 -5.43 -12.26
C TYR A 123 -1.80 -6.29 -13.50
N ASP A 124 -0.53 -6.45 -13.87
CA ASP A 124 -0.18 -7.23 -15.06
C ASP A 124 -0.69 -8.67 -14.96
N LYS A 125 -0.45 -9.34 -13.83
CA LYS A 125 -0.82 -10.75 -13.65
C LYS A 125 -2.31 -10.98 -13.39
N PHE A 126 -2.96 -10.14 -12.58
CA PHE A 126 -4.31 -10.40 -12.07
C PHE A 126 -5.36 -9.35 -12.45
N LYS A 127 -4.96 -8.28 -13.14
CA LYS A 127 -5.82 -7.13 -13.49
C LYS A 127 -6.48 -6.51 -12.25
N ILE A 128 -5.81 -6.57 -11.10
CA ILE A 128 -6.24 -5.98 -9.84
C ILE A 128 -5.75 -4.53 -9.77
N ILE A 129 -6.64 -3.63 -9.37
CA ILE A 129 -6.28 -2.23 -9.09
C ILE A 129 -6.33 -2.02 -7.58
N LEU A 130 -5.17 -1.86 -6.95
CA LEU A 130 -5.10 -1.55 -5.52
C LEU A 130 -5.82 -0.22 -5.24
N LYS A 131 -6.70 -0.22 -4.23
CA LYS A 131 -7.38 1.00 -3.74
C LYS A 131 -6.82 1.42 -2.40
N ASN A 132 -6.91 2.68 -2.01
CA ASN A 132 -6.48 3.17 -0.69
C ASN A 132 -5.05 2.71 -0.29
N VAL A 133 -4.10 2.89 -1.20
CA VAL A 133 -2.67 2.63 -0.96
C VAL A 133 -2.08 3.75 -0.13
N PHE A 134 -1.29 3.40 0.88
CA PHE A 134 -0.46 4.30 1.67
C PHE A 134 1.01 3.91 1.47
N ASP A 135 1.72 4.67 0.64
CA ASP A 135 3.13 4.43 0.36
C ASP A 135 3.99 5.11 1.44
N ILE A 136 4.65 4.32 2.29
CA ILE A 136 5.43 4.84 3.42
C ILE A 136 6.67 5.61 2.97
N GLN A 137 7.24 5.30 1.80
CA GLN A 137 8.39 6.03 1.28
C GLN A 137 7.96 7.43 0.83
N LEU A 138 6.80 7.52 0.16
CA LEU A 138 6.21 8.83 -0.17
C LEU A 138 5.83 9.60 1.09
N ALA A 139 5.17 8.96 2.05
CA ALA A 139 4.75 9.58 3.30
C ALA A 139 5.94 10.16 4.06
N HIS A 140 6.99 9.36 4.24
CA HIS A 140 8.24 9.79 4.89
C HIS A 140 8.89 10.96 4.15
N ASN A 141 9.04 10.89 2.82
CA ASN A 141 9.63 11.99 2.04
C ASN A 141 8.83 13.29 2.13
N ILE A 142 7.50 13.21 2.14
CA ILE A 142 6.63 14.40 2.28
C ILE A 142 6.77 14.98 3.68
N LEU A 143 6.78 14.14 4.71
CA LEU A 143 6.96 14.56 6.10
C LEU A 143 8.33 15.20 6.31
N MET A 144 9.40 14.61 5.79
CA MET A 144 10.74 15.17 5.87
C MET A 144 10.84 16.53 5.18
N LYS A 145 10.16 16.70 4.04
CA LYS A 145 10.05 18.02 3.38
C LYS A 145 9.22 19.01 4.20
N GLN A 146 8.18 18.55 4.90
CA GLN A 146 7.38 19.39 5.78
C GLN A 146 8.20 19.94 6.94
N ILE A 147 9.05 19.09 7.56
CA ILE A 147 9.87 19.45 8.72
C ILE A 147 11.08 20.30 8.30
N ASN A 148 11.81 19.87 7.27
CA ASN A 148 13.11 20.47 6.93
C ASN A 148 13.03 21.47 5.77
N GLY A 149 11.87 21.64 5.13
CA GLY A 149 11.66 22.47 3.93
C GLY A 149 12.25 21.91 2.63
N VAL A 150 13.18 20.93 2.71
CA VAL A 150 13.91 20.39 1.56
C VAL A 150 13.41 19.00 1.18
N ARG A 151 13.33 18.74 -0.13
CA ARG A 151 13.00 17.41 -0.65
C ARG A 151 14.21 16.47 -0.46
N GLN A 152 14.00 15.36 0.23
CA GLN A 152 15.02 14.32 0.41
C GLN A 152 15.00 13.29 -0.74
N ARG A 153 16.09 12.53 -0.84
CA ARG A 153 16.14 11.35 -1.71
C ARG A 153 15.25 10.25 -1.10
N PRO A 154 14.59 9.40 -1.92
CA PRO A 154 13.77 8.33 -1.38
C PRO A 154 14.59 7.29 -0.64
N GLU A 155 14.18 6.98 0.58
CA GLU A 155 14.87 6.03 1.46
C GLU A 155 14.36 4.58 1.33
N GLY A 156 15.25 3.64 1.64
CA GLY A 156 14.92 2.22 1.72
C GLY A 156 14.08 1.88 2.96
N LEU A 157 13.39 0.74 2.95
CA LEU A 157 12.51 0.31 4.04
C LEU A 157 13.23 0.31 5.39
N ASN A 158 14.38 -0.37 5.50
CA ASN A 158 15.13 -0.45 6.75
C ASN A 158 15.57 0.93 7.29
N THR A 159 15.97 1.86 6.43
CA THR A 159 16.31 3.24 6.85
C THR A 159 15.10 3.96 7.45
N ILE A 160 13.94 3.82 6.81
CA ILE A 160 12.69 4.39 7.32
C ILE A 160 12.32 3.74 8.65
N LEU A 161 12.38 2.41 8.76
CA LEU A 161 12.07 1.70 10.01
C LEU A 161 12.99 2.12 11.16
N ASP A 162 14.30 2.24 10.90
CA ASP A 162 15.28 2.72 11.88
C ASP A 162 14.93 4.14 12.35
N TYR A 163 14.54 5.05 11.45
CA TYR A 163 14.09 6.42 11.80
C TYR A 163 12.89 6.42 12.77
N TYR A 164 11.97 5.47 12.62
CA TYR A 164 10.79 5.34 13.49
C TYR A 164 11.02 4.45 14.72
N GLY A 165 12.23 3.90 14.93
CA GLY A 165 12.53 2.99 16.04
C GLY A 165 11.80 1.65 15.95
N ILE A 166 11.55 1.18 14.73
CA ILE A 166 10.79 -0.04 14.44
C ILE A 166 11.76 -1.15 14.02
N PRO A 167 11.58 -2.40 14.48
CA PRO A 167 12.43 -3.52 14.06
C PRO A 167 12.50 -3.65 12.53
N LYS A 168 13.71 -3.76 12.00
CA LYS A 168 13.99 -3.91 10.57
C LYS A 168 14.10 -5.37 10.14
N ASN A 169 14.05 -5.61 8.83
CA ASN A 169 14.33 -6.93 8.27
C ASN A 169 15.84 -7.22 8.33
N LEU A 170 16.23 -8.19 9.16
CA LEU A 170 17.63 -8.58 9.39
C LEU A 170 18.23 -9.37 8.22
N LEU A 171 17.41 -9.86 7.29
CA LEU A 171 17.83 -10.65 6.14
C LEU A 171 18.04 -9.80 4.87
N LYS A 172 17.88 -8.47 4.96
CA LYS A 172 17.82 -7.59 3.79
C LYS A 172 19.06 -7.68 2.89
N ASP A 173 20.24 -7.54 3.48
CA ASP A 173 21.50 -7.56 2.73
C ASP A 173 21.81 -8.95 2.17
N LYS A 174 21.56 -10.00 2.96
CA LYS A 174 21.77 -11.39 2.54
C LYS A 174 20.93 -11.76 1.32
N ILE A 175 19.62 -11.48 1.35
CA ILE A 175 18.73 -11.78 0.23
C ILE A 175 19.05 -10.92 -0.99
N LYS A 176 19.42 -9.65 -0.78
CA LYS A 176 19.89 -8.78 -1.88
C LYS A 176 21.08 -9.38 -2.60
N ASP A 177 22.06 -9.93 -1.88
CA ASP A 177 23.24 -10.55 -2.49
C ASP A 177 22.95 -11.89 -3.16
N ILE A 178 22.01 -12.67 -2.63
CA ILE A 178 21.51 -13.87 -3.29
C ILE A 178 20.81 -13.51 -4.60
N TYR A 179 19.91 -12.52 -4.58
CA TYR A 179 19.14 -12.12 -5.76
C TYR A 179 20.02 -11.56 -6.89
N LYS A 180 21.12 -10.86 -6.55
CA LYS A 180 22.12 -10.44 -7.56
C LYS A 180 22.75 -11.61 -8.31
N LYS A 181 22.98 -12.74 -7.63
CA LYS A 181 23.57 -13.95 -8.21
C LYS A 181 22.56 -14.84 -8.90
N ASP A 182 21.30 -14.79 -8.44
CA ASP A 182 20.21 -15.61 -8.95
C ASP A 182 18.90 -14.82 -9.01
N GLN A 183 18.64 -14.21 -10.17
CA GLN A 183 17.41 -13.46 -10.41
C GLN A 183 16.14 -14.34 -10.35
N LYS A 184 16.29 -15.67 -10.46
CA LYS A 184 15.16 -16.62 -10.39
C LYS A 184 14.90 -17.11 -8.96
N TYR A 185 15.61 -16.60 -7.95
CA TYR A 185 15.48 -17.01 -6.55
C TYR A 185 14.02 -17.11 -6.09
N TRP A 186 13.20 -16.07 -6.35
CA TRP A 186 11.80 -16.01 -5.94
C TRP A 186 10.84 -16.94 -6.71
N ALA A 187 11.31 -17.57 -7.80
CA ALA A 187 10.56 -18.58 -8.54
C ALA A 187 10.85 -20.01 -8.06
N LYS A 188 11.86 -20.24 -7.21
CA LYS A 188 12.21 -21.58 -6.71
C LYS A 188 11.13 -22.12 -5.78
N ARG A 189 10.86 -23.42 -5.85
CA ARG A 189 9.93 -24.13 -4.97
C ARG A 189 10.51 -25.49 -4.53
N PRO A 190 10.16 -26.00 -3.33
CA PRO A 190 9.35 -25.34 -2.29
C PRO A 190 9.99 -24.06 -1.75
N LEU A 191 9.21 -23.17 -1.15
CA LEU A 191 9.76 -21.97 -0.50
C LEU A 191 10.71 -22.42 0.62
N THR A 192 11.93 -21.88 0.63
CA THR A 192 12.84 -22.15 1.74
C THR A 192 12.41 -21.35 2.97
N GLU A 193 12.82 -21.81 4.14
CA GLU A 193 12.58 -21.10 5.40
C GLU A 193 13.10 -19.65 5.35
N GLU A 194 14.25 -19.43 4.71
CA GLU A 194 14.82 -18.10 4.53
C GLU A 194 13.95 -17.19 3.65
N MET A 195 13.38 -17.73 2.56
CA MET A 195 12.43 -16.99 1.72
C MET A 195 11.20 -16.57 2.52
N MET A 196 10.68 -17.48 3.36
CA MET A 196 9.51 -17.21 4.20
C MET A 196 9.81 -16.16 5.27
N LEU A 197 10.95 -16.28 5.95
CA LEU A 197 11.39 -15.32 6.96
C LEU A 197 11.58 -13.93 6.39
N TYR A 198 12.28 -13.81 5.25
CA TYR A 198 12.47 -12.50 4.63
C TYR A 198 11.12 -11.89 4.21
N ALA A 199 10.29 -12.67 3.51
CA ALA A 199 9.00 -12.21 2.99
C ALA A 199 8.06 -11.77 4.12
N ALA A 200 8.05 -12.51 5.24
CA ALA A 200 7.28 -12.14 6.42
C ALA A 200 7.80 -10.86 7.09
N ALA A 201 9.13 -10.72 7.19
CA ALA A 201 9.76 -9.58 7.84
C ALA A 201 9.54 -8.25 7.10
N ASP A 202 9.47 -8.27 5.76
CA ASP A 202 9.25 -7.07 4.95
C ASP A 202 7.83 -6.48 5.12
N VAL A 203 6.84 -7.27 5.55
CA VAL A 203 5.48 -6.77 5.85
C VAL A 203 5.18 -6.59 7.34
N LYS A 204 5.82 -7.36 8.24
CA LYS A 204 5.52 -7.31 9.69
C LYS A 204 5.57 -5.89 10.24
N SER A 205 6.61 -5.14 9.88
CA SER A 205 6.83 -3.79 10.40
C SER A 205 5.91 -2.74 9.79
N LEU A 206 5.21 -3.06 8.68
CA LEU A 206 4.30 -2.13 8.01
C LEU A 206 2.98 -1.92 8.78
N THR A 207 2.58 -2.88 9.62
CA THR A 207 1.40 -2.77 10.49
C THR A 207 1.73 -2.20 11.88
N ASP A 208 3.01 -1.92 12.17
CA ASP A 208 3.40 -1.34 13.45
C ASP A 208 2.74 0.04 13.62
N PRO A 209 2.00 0.27 14.72
CA PRO A 209 1.29 1.53 14.94
C PRO A 209 2.24 2.74 14.96
N ARG A 210 3.51 2.57 15.32
CA ARG A 210 4.53 3.64 15.33
C ARG A 210 4.93 4.10 13.93
N LEU A 211 4.51 3.39 12.88
CA LEU A 211 4.75 3.78 11.50
C LEU A 211 3.57 4.59 10.95
N TYR A 212 2.49 3.89 10.57
CA TYR A 212 1.34 4.50 9.88
C TYR A 212 0.65 5.57 10.74
N LYS A 213 0.35 5.28 12.01
CA LYS A 213 -0.38 6.23 12.87
C LYS A 213 0.47 7.47 13.16
N LYS A 214 1.77 7.29 13.39
CA LYS A 214 2.71 8.40 13.61
C LYS A 214 2.82 9.29 12.37
N MET A 215 3.01 8.71 11.19
CA MET A 215 3.05 9.48 9.93
C MET A 215 1.75 10.27 9.69
N ILE A 216 0.58 9.65 9.93
CA ILE A 216 -0.71 10.33 9.77
C ILE A 216 -0.90 11.44 10.79
N HIS A 217 -0.44 11.25 12.03
CA HIS A 217 -0.53 12.26 13.08
C HIS A 217 0.37 13.48 12.79
N GLU A 218 1.57 13.26 12.26
CA GLU A 218 2.55 14.34 12.02
C GLU A 218 2.36 15.06 10.67
N LEU A 219 1.75 14.41 9.67
CA LEU A 219 1.45 15.04 8.39
C LEU A 219 0.33 16.08 8.54
N SER A 220 0.56 17.28 8.02
CA SER A 220 -0.50 18.29 7.90
C SER A 220 -1.64 17.80 6.98
N ALA A 221 -2.86 18.28 7.20
CA ALA A 221 -4.02 17.90 6.38
C ALA A 221 -3.80 18.12 4.87
N LYS A 222 -3.09 19.19 4.48
CA LYS A 222 -2.68 19.46 3.09
C LYS A 222 -1.77 18.34 2.55
N ASN A 223 -0.81 17.88 3.35
CA ASN A 223 0.13 16.86 2.95
C ASN A 223 -0.47 15.45 2.97
N ILE A 224 -1.46 15.17 3.83
CA ILE A 224 -2.28 13.95 3.76
C ILE A 224 -3.01 13.90 2.41
N LYS A 225 -3.65 15.00 2.00
CA LYS A 225 -4.32 15.10 0.67
C LYS A 225 -3.32 14.93 -0.47
N LEU A 226 -2.13 15.52 -0.36
CA LEU A 226 -1.06 15.35 -1.35
C LEU A 226 -0.61 13.89 -1.46
N LEU A 227 -0.36 13.22 -0.32
CA LEU A 227 0.02 11.81 -0.26
C LEU A 227 -1.05 10.93 -0.91
N ALA A 228 -2.31 11.12 -0.55
CA ALA A 228 -3.43 10.38 -1.13
C ALA A 228 -3.46 10.52 -2.65
N ARG A 229 -3.30 11.74 -3.16
CA ARG A 229 -3.25 12.00 -4.61
C ARG A 229 -2.03 11.35 -5.27
N LEU A 230 -0.86 11.34 -4.64
CA LEU A 230 0.34 10.74 -5.20
C LEU A 230 0.25 9.21 -5.22
N CYS A 231 -0.24 8.58 -4.15
CA CYS A 231 -0.49 7.14 -4.12
C CYS A 231 -1.54 6.74 -5.16
N LEU A 232 -2.62 7.52 -5.29
CA LEU A 232 -3.65 7.31 -6.31
C LEU A 232 -3.07 7.39 -7.73
N LYS A 233 -2.15 8.32 -7.99
CA LYS A 233 -1.44 8.40 -9.27
C LYS A 233 -0.56 7.19 -9.57
N LYS A 234 -0.02 6.51 -8.55
CA LYS A 234 0.73 5.26 -8.73
C LYS A 234 -0.19 4.09 -9.10
N THR A 235 -1.40 4.02 -8.52
CA THR A 235 -2.38 2.96 -8.83
C THR A 235 -3.09 3.19 -10.16
N LEU A 236 -3.14 4.44 -10.63
CA LEU A 236 -3.44 4.80 -12.00
C LEU A 236 -2.31 4.33 -12.91
N VAL A 237 -2.41 3.09 -13.40
CA VAL A 237 -1.51 2.53 -14.42
C VAL A 237 -1.58 3.41 -15.68
N GLN A 238 -0.80 4.49 -15.71
CA GLN A 238 -0.58 5.27 -16.93
C GLN A 238 0.32 4.41 -17.81
N ASN A 239 -0.24 3.94 -18.92
CA ASN A 239 0.51 3.37 -20.02
C ASN A 239 1.68 4.31 -20.36
N ARG A 240 2.89 3.96 -19.89
CA ARG A 240 4.15 4.60 -20.31
C ARG A 240 4.51 4.31 -21.76
N ASN A 241 3.67 3.57 -22.49
CA ASN A 241 3.84 3.28 -23.91
C ASN A 241 2.76 4.00 -24.71
N GLY A 242 3.18 4.97 -25.53
CA GLY A 242 2.35 5.88 -26.30
C GLY A 242 1.45 5.23 -27.37
N LYS A 243 0.40 4.52 -26.97
CA LYS A 243 -0.74 4.20 -27.85
C LYS A 243 -2.07 4.55 -27.17
N ARG A 244 -2.86 5.35 -27.89
CA ARG A 244 -4.17 5.90 -27.51
C ARG A 244 -5.25 4.81 -27.33
N ASN A 245 -6.17 5.09 -26.39
CA ASN A 245 -7.61 4.72 -26.29
C ASN A 245 -8.13 3.60 -25.33
N ARG A 246 -8.67 4.09 -24.19
CA ARG A 246 -9.89 3.74 -23.36
C ARG A 246 -10.06 2.34 -22.72
N PRO A 247 -10.67 2.17 -21.50
CA PRO A 247 -11.61 3.07 -20.78
C PRO A 247 -11.27 3.36 -19.29
N VAL A 248 -10.00 3.48 -18.89
CA VAL A 248 -9.66 3.76 -17.47
C VAL A 248 -10.05 5.19 -17.04
N LYS A 249 -9.99 6.18 -17.95
CA LYS A 249 -10.35 7.58 -17.66
C LYS A 249 -11.82 7.79 -17.27
N GLN A 250 -12.76 7.04 -17.85
CA GLN A 250 -14.20 7.28 -17.66
C GLN A 250 -14.72 6.75 -16.32
N HIS A 251 -14.22 5.61 -15.85
CA HIS A 251 -14.55 5.12 -14.50
C HIS A 251 -13.89 6.00 -13.42
N TYR A 252 -12.74 6.60 -13.72
CA TYR A 252 -12.02 7.46 -12.78
C TYR A 252 -12.60 8.86 -12.61
N HIS A 253 -13.07 9.50 -13.69
CA HIS A 253 -13.77 10.78 -13.59
C HIS A 253 -15.05 10.66 -12.74
N LYS A 254 -15.83 9.58 -12.92
CA LYS A 254 -17.01 9.30 -12.09
C LYS A 254 -16.68 9.04 -10.60
N PHE A 255 -15.50 8.49 -10.29
CA PHE A 255 -15.04 8.32 -8.90
C PHE A 255 -14.53 9.64 -8.27
N GLN A 256 -13.98 10.56 -9.07
CA GLN A 256 -13.61 11.90 -8.59
C GLN A 256 -14.84 12.79 -8.34
N GLU A 257 -15.88 12.70 -9.18
CA GLU A 257 -17.14 13.42 -8.97
C GLU A 257 -17.87 12.96 -7.69
N SER A 258 -17.74 11.68 -7.30
CA SER A 258 -18.34 11.18 -6.06
C SER A 258 -17.55 11.50 -4.78
N GLN A 259 -16.41 12.21 -4.89
CA GLN A 259 -15.52 12.57 -3.77
C GLN A 259 -15.16 14.07 -3.74
N SER A 260 -15.82 14.92 -4.53
CA SER A 260 -15.57 16.37 -4.47
C SER A 260 -16.11 16.96 -3.17
N TYR A 261 -15.20 17.24 -2.23
CA TYR A 261 -15.33 18.39 -1.34
C TYR A 261 -15.73 19.60 -2.18
N ARG A 262 -16.82 20.25 -1.79
CA ARG A 262 -17.29 21.51 -2.37
C ARG A 262 -16.10 22.48 -2.46
N ASN A 263 -15.74 22.84 -3.69
CA ASN A 263 -14.93 24.01 -3.94
C ASN A 263 -15.78 25.23 -3.60
N ASP A 264 -15.67 25.73 -2.37
CA ASP A 264 -16.10 27.09 -2.08
C ASP A 264 -15.08 28.05 -2.72
N GLY A 265 -15.56 28.75 -3.74
CA GLY A 265 -15.26 30.16 -3.94
C GLY A 265 -13.87 30.53 -4.45
N TYR A 266 -13.59 30.25 -5.73
CA TYR A 266 -12.75 31.14 -6.54
C TYR A 266 -13.42 31.40 -7.88
N HIS A 267 -14.38 32.34 -7.87
CA HIS A 267 -14.66 33.26 -8.96
C HIS A 267 -15.77 34.22 -8.52
N GLN A 268 -15.40 35.44 -8.15
CA GLN A 268 -16.10 36.67 -8.52
C GLN A 268 -15.36 37.86 -7.92
N ARG A 269 -14.48 38.48 -8.72
CA ARG A 269 -14.31 39.94 -8.69
C ARG A 269 -14.08 40.45 -10.11
N ASN A 270 -14.85 41.50 -10.41
CA ASN A 270 -14.68 42.50 -11.46
C ASN A 270 -15.27 42.20 -12.85
N ARG A 271 -16.58 42.46 -12.97
CA ARG A 271 -17.12 43.30 -14.05
C ARG A 271 -18.11 44.29 -13.46
N SER A 272 -17.63 45.47 -13.09
CA SER A 272 -18.46 46.64 -12.86
C SER A 272 -19.06 47.10 -14.20
N HIS A 273 -20.38 46.97 -14.35
CA HIS A 273 -21.14 47.78 -15.28
C HIS A 273 -21.38 49.13 -14.62
N HIS A 274 -20.83 50.21 -15.20
CA HIS A 274 -21.39 51.55 -15.08
C HIS A 274 -21.71 52.02 -16.48
N GLY A 275 -22.93 51.77 -16.91
CA GLY A 275 -23.56 52.52 -17.99
C GLY A 275 -24.38 53.65 -17.38
N ARG A 276 -23.94 54.89 -17.59
CA ARG A 276 -24.85 56.04 -17.70
C ARG A 276 -24.35 56.92 -18.85
N ARG A 277 -25.18 57.00 -19.89
CA ARG A 277 -25.19 58.09 -20.87
C ARG A 277 -25.64 59.37 -20.16
N PHE A 278 -25.13 60.52 -20.58
CA PHE A 278 -25.91 61.63 -21.17
C PHE A 278 -24.96 62.80 -21.46
N PHE A 279 -25.04 63.29 -22.72
CA PHE A 279 -24.51 64.51 -23.33
C PHE A 279 -23.05 64.90 -23.09
#